data_AF-A0A8T4DHN1-F1
#
_entry.id   AF-A0A8T4DHN1-F1
#
_cell.length_a   1.000
_cell.length_b   1.000
_cell.length_c   1.000
_cell.angle_alpha   90.00
_cell.angle_beta   90.00
_cell.angle_gamma   90.00
#
_symmetry.space_group_name_H-M   'P 1'
#
loop_
_entity.id
_entity.type
_entity.pdbx_description
1 polymer ?
#
loop_
_entity_poly.entity_id
_entity_poly.type
_entity_poly.pdbx_seq_one_letter_code
_entity_poly.pdbx_strand_id
1 'polypeptide(L)'
;MAVNIYKFQITSEPSEFNQHLITAMCNEMTHFQDFQVKLYEYGWKPSKLRWINWLVTATFAYISRLRGKKAILNTGIWVETKAVTHYEEFLKTIDWDEDTRKIIEKDQADEYGHISRWEALLKTV
;
A
#
# COMPACT_ATOMS: atom_id res chain seq x y z
N MET A 1 1.76 4.67 2.21
CA MET A 1 0.46 5.01 2.87
C MET A 1 -0.24 3.73 3.30
N ALA A 2 -0.39 2.76 2.39
CA ALA A 2 -1.04 1.47 2.63
C ALA A 2 -0.54 0.71 3.87
N VAL A 3 0.78 0.69 4.16
CA VAL A 3 1.34 0.15 5.42
C VAL A 3 0.52 0.55 6.65
N ASN A 4 0.28 1.85 6.83
CA ASN A 4 -0.42 2.35 8.01
C ASN A 4 -1.93 2.07 7.91
N ILE A 5 -2.52 2.02 6.72
CA ILE A 5 -3.94 1.66 6.53
C ILE A 5 -4.18 0.26 7.06
N TYR A 6 -3.43 -0.72 6.55
CA TYR A 6 -3.56 -2.10 6.99
C TYR A 6 -3.24 -2.26 8.48
N LYS A 7 -2.19 -1.59 8.97
CA LYS A 7 -1.83 -1.59 10.39
C LYS A 7 -2.96 -1.14 11.31
N PHE A 8 -3.70 -0.10 10.95
CA PHE A 8 -4.80 0.42 11.77
C PHE A 8 -6.10 -0.41 11.67
N GLN A 9 -6.25 -1.18 10.59
CA GLN A 9 -7.40 -2.06 10.36
C GLN A 9 -7.29 -3.39 11.11
N ILE A 10 -6.08 -3.84 11.45
CA ILE A 10 -5.85 -5.04 12.27
C ILE A 10 -6.48 -4.89 13.67
N THR A 11 -7.11 -5.96 14.13
CA THR A 11 -7.73 -6.06 15.46
C THR A 11 -6.98 -7.07 16.35
N SER A 12 -7.38 -7.19 17.62
CA SER A 12 -6.84 -8.21 18.52
C SER A 12 -7.37 -9.62 18.26
N GLU A 13 -8.35 -9.77 17.37
CA GLU A 13 -8.97 -11.06 17.06
C GLU A 13 -8.04 -11.89 16.15
N PRO A 14 -7.64 -13.11 16.55
CA PRO A 14 -6.91 -13.99 15.66
C PRO A 14 -7.85 -14.49 14.56
N SER A 15 -7.70 -13.96 13.34
CA SER A 15 -8.54 -14.32 12.20
C SER A 15 -7.73 -14.40 10.91
N GLU A 16 -8.21 -15.21 9.96
CA GLU A 16 -7.66 -15.27 8.60
C GLU A 16 -7.67 -13.90 7.91
N PHE A 17 -8.71 -13.10 8.17
CA PHE A 17 -8.79 -11.72 7.67
C PHE A 17 -7.62 -10.86 8.17
N ASN A 18 -7.28 -10.94 9.46
CA ASN A 18 -6.12 -10.23 9.99
C ASN A 18 -4.81 -10.78 9.41
N GLN A 19 -4.71 -12.08 9.13
CA GLN A 19 -3.54 -12.65 8.45
C GLN A 19 -3.35 -12.03 7.06
N HIS A 20 -4.42 -11.89 6.28
CA HIS A 20 -4.34 -11.21 4.98
C HIS A 20 -3.88 -9.75 5.10
N LEU A 21 -4.43 -8.99 6.07
CA LEU A 21 -4.01 -7.61 6.32
C LEU A 21 -2.53 -7.52 6.74
N ILE A 22 -2.06 -8.44 7.57
CA ILE A 22 -0.65 -8.51 7.99
C ILE A 22 0.25 -8.81 6.80
N THR A 23 -0.10 -9.80 5.96
CA THR A 23 0.68 -10.13 4.77
C THR A 23 0.78 -8.94 3.81
N ALA A 24 -0.34 -8.28 3.53
CA ALA A 24 -0.34 -7.08 2.68
C ALA A 24 0.50 -5.95 3.31
N MET A 25 0.32 -5.67 4.61
CA MET A 25 1.15 -4.69 5.33
C MET A 25 2.65 -4.99 5.20
N CYS A 26 3.06 -6.26 5.31
CA CYS A 26 4.45 -6.65 5.16
C CYS A 26 4.97 -6.41 3.75
N ASN A 27 4.17 -6.67 2.71
CA ASN A 27 4.54 -6.38 1.32
C ASN A 27 4.69 -4.86 1.10
N GLU A 28 3.75 -4.07 1.59
CA GLU A 28 3.80 -2.60 1.54
C GLU A 28 5.02 -2.02 2.28
N MET A 29 5.49 -2.69 3.34
CA MET A 29 6.70 -2.28 4.04
C MET A 29 7.95 -2.49 3.18
N THR A 30 7.97 -3.55 2.36
CA THR A 30 9.03 -3.79 1.38
C THR A 30 9.02 -2.70 0.31
N HIS A 31 7.87 -2.37 -0.29
CA HIS A 31 7.78 -1.28 -1.28
C HIS A 31 8.26 0.05 -0.70
N PHE A 32 7.82 0.37 0.53
CA PHE A 32 8.28 1.57 1.22
C PHE A 32 9.80 1.58 1.41
N GLN A 33 10.40 0.44 1.76
CA GLN A 33 11.84 0.31 1.91
C GLN A 33 12.57 0.44 0.56
N ASP A 34 12.08 -0.21 -0.48
CA ASP A 34 12.64 -0.18 -1.83
C ASP A 34 12.69 1.25 -2.36
N PHE A 35 11.59 2.01 -2.26
CA PHE A 35 11.57 3.44 -2.57
C PHE A 35 12.49 4.27 -1.69
N GLN A 36 12.52 4.01 -0.39
CA GLN A 36 13.35 4.79 0.52
C GLN A 36 14.84 4.62 0.22
N VAL A 37 15.28 3.41 -0.13
CA VAL A 37 16.66 3.14 -0.56
C VAL A 37 16.98 3.98 -1.80
N LYS A 38 16.15 3.89 -2.86
CA LYS A 38 16.37 4.66 -4.10
C LYS A 38 16.37 6.15 -3.88
N LEU A 39 15.42 6.69 -3.12
CA LEU A 39 15.38 8.11 -2.79
C LEU A 39 16.67 8.58 -2.10
N TYR A 40 17.22 7.79 -1.18
CA TYR A 40 18.47 8.12 -0.52
C TYR A 40 19.70 7.99 -1.42
N GLU A 41 19.73 7.00 -2.32
CA GLU A 41 20.77 6.90 -3.37
C GLU A 41 20.80 8.18 -4.23
N TYR A 42 19.64 8.77 -4.53
CA TYR A 42 19.54 10.05 -5.24
C TYR A 42 19.68 11.31 -4.34
N GLY A 43 20.07 11.15 -3.07
CA GLY A 43 20.38 12.26 -2.17
C GLY A 43 19.16 12.96 -1.55
N TRP A 44 17.96 12.36 -1.62
CA TRP A 44 16.77 12.89 -0.97
C TRP A 44 16.91 12.88 0.56
N LYS A 45 16.26 13.84 1.24
CA LYS A 45 16.24 13.94 2.70
C LYS A 45 14.79 13.97 3.24
N PRO A 46 14.52 13.34 4.39
CA PRO A 46 13.18 13.34 4.99
C PRO A 46 12.61 14.74 5.22
N SER A 47 11.35 14.94 4.81
CA SER A 47 10.63 16.19 5.06
C SER A 47 10.09 16.29 6.49
N LYS A 48 10.09 17.51 7.05
CA LYS A 48 9.48 17.83 8.36
C LYS A 48 7.95 17.74 8.35
N LEU A 49 7.32 17.73 7.17
CA LEU A 49 5.85 17.65 7.01
C LEU A 49 5.31 16.21 6.99
N ARG A 50 6.16 15.21 7.27
CA ARG A 50 5.81 13.78 7.21
C ARG A 50 4.61 13.39 8.09
N TRP A 51 4.35 14.14 9.16
CA TRP A 51 3.22 13.87 10.07
C TRP A 51 1.84 14.08 9.42
N ILE A 52 1.74 14.91 8.38
CA ILE A 52 0.47 15.14 7.66
C ILE A 52 0.01 13.84 6.98
N ASN A 53 0.96 13.10 6.38
CA ASN A 53 0.67 11.81 5.75
C ASN A 53 0.11 10.80 6.76
N TRP A 54 0.56 10.88 8.02
CA TRP A 54 0.03 10.04 9.10
C TRP A 54 -1.43 10.35 9.41
N LEU A 55 -1.81 11.64 9.48
CA LEU A 55 -3.20 12.04 9.72
C LEU A 55 -4.16 11.57 8.62
N VAL A 56 -3.76 11.78 7.36
CA VAL A 56 -4.57 11.35 6.21
C VAL A 56 -4.78 9.83 6.27
N THR A 57 -3.70 9.09 6.52
CA THR A 57 -3.76 7.64 6.60
C THR A 57 -4.66 7.15 7.74
N ALA A 58 -4.47 7.71 8.95
CA ALA A 58 -5.23 7.33 10.13
C ALA A 58 -6.74 7.55 9.91
N THR A 59 -7.10 8.63 9.21
CA THR A 59 -8.49 8.96 8.91
C THR A 59 -9.16 7.88 8.04
N PHE A 60 -8.55 7.52 6.90
CA PHE A 60 -9.11 6.48 6.02
C PHE A 60 -9.16 5.10 6.69
N ALA A 61 -8.11 4.74 7.43
CA ALA A 61 -8.01 3.45 8.09
C ALA A 61 -9.04 3.29 9.21
N TYR A 62 -9.18 4.32 10.05
CA TYR A 62 -10.11 4.30 11.17
C TYR A 62 -11.57 4.30 10.68
N ILE A 63 -11.91 5.17 9.73
CA ILE A 63 -13.27 5.24 9.17
C ILE A 63 -13.66 3.93 8.48
N SER A 64 -12.76 3.35 7.68
CA SER A 64 -13.04 2.08 7.00
C SER A 64 -13.22 0.94 8.00
N ARG A 65 -12.40 0.89 9.05
CA ARG A 65 -12.53 -0.10 10.13
C ARG A 65 -13.87 -0.03 10.85
N LEU A 66 -14.33 1.18 11.21
CA LEU A 66 -15.64 1.37 11.87
C LEU A 66 -16.82 0.88 11.02
N ARG A 67 -16.67 0.89 9.69
CA ARG A 67 -17.70 0.46 8.74
C ARG A 67 -17.62 -1.04 8.39
N GLY A 68 -16.68 -1.77 8.99
CA GLY A 68 -16.56 -3.23 8.87
C GLY A 68 -15.76 -3.72 7.66
N LYS A 69 -15.67 -5.05 7.53
CA LYS A 69 -14.79 -5.76 6.58
C LYS A 69 -14.98 -5.32 5.12
N LYS A 70 -16.23 -5.12 4.68
CA LYS A 70 -16.54 -4.63 3.33
C LYS A 70 -15.91 -3.26 3.04
N ALA A 71 -15.94 -2.34 4.01
CA ALA A 71 -15.35 -1.01 3.84
C ALA A 71 -13.81 -1.05 3.89
N ILE A 72 -13.24 -1.92 4.73
CA ILE A 72 -11.80 -2.20 4.76
C ILE A 72 -11.31 -2.65 3.39
N LEU A 73 -11.96 -3.66 2.80
CA LEU A 73 -11.60 -4.22 1.50
C LEU A 73 -11.73 -3.21 0.37
N ASN A 74 -12.84 -2.45 0.31
CA ASN A 74 -13.00 -1.40 -0.69
C ASN A 74 -11.95 -0.29 -0.56
N THR A 75 -11.54 0.03 0.67
CA THR A 75 -10.47 1.02 0.91
C THR A 75 -9.13 0.48 0.42
N GLY A 76 -8.82 -0.80 0.69
CA GLY A 76 -7.64 -1.47 0.14
C GLY A 76 -7.62 -1.41 -1.38
N ILE A 77 -8.67 -1.90 -2.05
CA ILE A 77 -8.80 -1.87 -3.53
C ILE A 77 -8.58 -0.46 -4.07
N TRP A 78 -9.19 0.56 -3.46
CA TRP A 78 -9.04 1.94 -3.90
C TRP A 78 -7.60 2.45 -3.78
N VAL A 79 -6.91 2.18 -2.67
CA VAL A 79 -5.52 2.61 -2.46
C VAL A 79 -4.60 1.91 -3.45
N GLU A 80 -4.72 0.60 -3.62
CA GLU A 80 -3.83 -0.16 -4.52
C GLU A 80 -4.09 0.20 -5.98
N THR A 81 -5.34 0.47 -6.36
CA THR A 81 -5.66 0.97 -7.71
C THR A 81 -4.97 2.32 -7.97
N LYS A 82 -4.91 3.20 -6.96
CA LYS A 82 -4.17 4.46 -7.05
C LYS A 82 -2.66 4.21 -7.14
N ALA A 83 -2.13 3.25 -6.39
CA ALA A 83 -0.72 2.87 -6.46
C ALA A 83 -0.35 2.38 -7.87
N VAL A 84 -1.10 1.43 -8.42
CA VAL A 84 -0.93 0.92 -9.81
C VAL A 84 -0.91 2.07 -10.82
N THR A 85 -1.87 2.99 -10.72
CA THR A 85 -1.96 4.15 -11.63
C THR A 85 -0.69 5.00 -11.59
N HIS A 86 -0.16 5.28 -10.40
CA HIS A 86 1.07 6.05 -10.25
C HIS A 86 2.30 5.28 -10.73
N TYR A 87 2.39 3.97 -10.45
CA TYR A 87 3.47 3.13 -10.98
C TYR A 87 3.46 3.12 -12.51
N GLU A 88 2.28 3.01 -13.14
CA GLU A 88 2.17 3.09 -14.60
C GLU A 88 2.63 4.44 -15.14
N GLU A 89 2.25 5.53 -14.47
CA GLU A 89 2.68 6.87 -14.84
C GLU A 89 4.20 7.00 -14.73
N PHE A 90 4.80 6.54 -13.64
CA PHE A 90 6.26 6.54 -13.44
C PHE A 90 6.99 5.72 -14.50
N LEU A 91 6.51 4.51 -14.82
CA LEU A 91 7.12 3.65 -15.84
C LEU A 91 7.00 4.23 -17.25
N LYS A 92 5.98 5.03 -17.52
CA LYS A 92 5.76 5.66 -18.85
C LYS A 92 6.52 6.97 -19.02
N THR A 93 6.73 7.74 -17.94
CA THR A 93 7.15 9.15 -18.05
C THR A 93 8.61 9.41 -17.69
N ILE A 94 9.27 8.47 -17.00
CA ILE A 94 10.65 8.64 -16.52
C ILE A 94 11.53 7.56 -17.12
N ASP A 95 12.73 7.96 -17.57
CA ASP A 95 13.76 7.03 -18.03
C ASP A 95 14.54 6.51 -16.81
N TRP A 96 14.16 5.32 -16.37
CA TRP A 96 14.75 4.67 -15.20
C TRP A 96 15.98 3.85 -15.60
N ASP A 97 16.99 3.82 -14.73
CA ASP A 97 17.99 2.75 -14.82
C ASP A 97 17.33 1.38 -14.63
N GLU A 98 17.97 0.36 -15.20
CA GLU A 98 17.43 -1.00 -15.26
C GLU A 98 17.09 -1.57 -13.88
N ASP A 99 17.91 -1.29 -12.86
CA ASP A 99 17.71 -1.82 -11.51
C ASP A 99 16.51 -1.15 -10.84
N THR A 100 16.41 0.18 -10.95
CA THR A 100 15.26 0.93 -10.42
C THR A 100 13.96 0.57 -11.15
N ARG A 101 14.01 0.37 -12.46
CA ARG A 101 12.84 -0.05 -13.25
C ARG A 101 12.28 -1.38 -12.76
N LYS A 102 13.14 -2.39 -12.55
CA LYS A 102 12.72 -3.71 -12.07
C LYS A 102 12.03 -3.67 -10.71
N ILE A 103 12.51 -2.81 -9.81
CA ILE A 103 11.88 -2.60 -8.51
C ILE A 103 10.46 -2.05 -8.69
N ILE A 104 10.31 -1.00 -9.51
CA ILE A 104 9.01 -0.37 -9.78
C ILE A 104 8.03 -1.36 -10.44
N GLU A 105 8.48 -2.16 -11.40
CA GLU A 105 7.66 -3.18 -12.07
C GLU A 105 7.24 -4.31 -11.11
N LYS A 106 8.15 -4.78 -10.25
CA LYS A 106 7.87 -5.78 -9.21
C LYS A 106 6.84 -5.23 -8.20
N ASP A 107 7.06 -4.04 -7.68
CA ASP A 107 6.14 -3.44 -6.71
C ASP A 107 4.75 -3.21 -7.33
N GLN A 108 4.67 -2.75 -8.58
CA GLN A 108 3.41 -2.66 -9.31
C GLN A 108 2.70 -4.02 -9.45
N ALA A 109 3.43 -5.09 -9.76
CA ALA A 109 2.86 -6.43 -9.90
C ALA A 109 2.27 -6.93 -8.58
N ASP A 110 2.91 -6.62 -7.44
CA ASP A 110 2.39 -6.93 -6.11
C ASP A 110 1.04 -6.21 -5.86
N GLU A 111 0.89 -4.95 -6.30
CA GLU A 111 -0.36 -4.20 -6.14
C GLU A 111 -1.53 -4.82 -6.93
N TYR A 112 -1.27 -5.29 -8.16
CA TYR A 112 -2.26 -6.06 -8.91
C TYR A 112 -2.68 -7.33 -8.16
N GLY A 113 -1.73 -7.98 -7.49
CA GLY A 113 -1.97 -9.12 -6.61
C GLY A 113 -2.86 -8.76 -5.40
N HIS A 114 -2.59 -7.62 -4.76
CA HIS A 114 -3.40 -7.10 -3.66
C HIS A 114 -4.85 -6.83 -4.08
N ILE A 115 -5.05 -6.10 -5.19
CA ILE A 115 -6.40 -5.82 -5.73
C ILE A 115 -7.17 -7.12 -5.95
N SER A 116 -6.55 -8.07 -6.66
CA SER A 116 -7.18 -9.35 -6.99
C SER A 116 -7.58 -10.13 -5.73
N ARG A 117 -6.72 -10.13 -4.70
CA ARG A 117 -7.01 -10.78 -3.41
C ARG A 117 -8.16 -10.09 -2.67
N TRP A 118 -8.17 -8.76 -2.63
CA TRP A 118 -9.23 -8.02 -1.96
C TRP A 118 -10.57 -8.16 -2.66
N GLU A 119 -10.60 -8.17 -3.99
CA GLU A 119 -11.81 -8.44 -4.77
C GLU A 119 -12.34 -9.86 -4.53
N ALA A 120 -11.45 -10.85 -4.41
CA ALA A 120 -11.83 -12.22 -4.09
C ALA A 120 -12.47 -12.30 -2.69
N LEU A 121 -11.83 -11.69 -1.68
CA LEU A 121 -12.37 -11.63 -0.31
C LEU A 121 -13.67 -10.81 -0.24
N LEU A 122 -13.83 -9.77 -1.06
CA LEU A 122 -15.03 -8.95 -1.06
C LEU A 122 -16.27 -9.75 -1.51
N LYS A 123 -16.08 -10.79 -2.33
CA LYS A 123 -17.16 -11.68 -2.75
C LYS A 123 -17.60 -12.66 -1.66
N THR A 124 -16.83 -12.80 -0.58
CA THR A 124 -17.11 -13.73 0.53
C THR A 124 -17.62 -13.04 1.80
N VAL A 125 -17.74 -11.70 1.78
CA VAL A 125 -18.07 -10.85 2.94
C VAL A 125 -19.43 -10.18 2.81
#